data_AF-A0A7X6YR22-F1
#
_entry.id   AF-A0A7X6YR22-F1
#
_cell.length_a   1.000
_cell.length_b   1.000
_cell.length_c   1.000
_cell.angle_alpha   90.00
_cell.angle_beta   90.00
_cell.angle_gamma   90.00
#
_symmetry.space_group_name_H-M   'P 1'
#
loop_
_entity.id
_entity.type
_entity.pdbx_description
1 polymer ?
#
loop_
_entity_poly.entity_id
_entity_poly.type
_entity_poly.pdbx_seq_one_letter_code
_entity_poly.pdbx_strand_id
1 'polypeptide(L)' 'QRQEFKICADCPGVNVIHSTNDRGDSLIGVQIPRQACPTCQLEGYRLFEEAAKMKVKGRFLQDKSSNQYFAG' A
#
# COMPACT_ATOMS: atom_id res chain seq x y z
N GLN A 1 3.39 -0.78 -14.60
CA GLN A 1 2.74 -0.82 -13.26
C GLN A 1 2.39 -2.26 -12.93
N ARG A 2 2.59 -2.67 -11.68
CA ARG A 2 2.18 -3.98 -11.14
C ARG A 2 1.36 -3.78 -9.86
N GLN A 3 0.32 -4.59 -9.67
CA GLN A 3 -0.49 -4.56 -8.45
C GLN A 3 -0.51 -5.94 -7.81
N GLU A 4 -0.36 -5.98 -6.50
CA GLU A 4 -0.33 -7.18 -5.70
C GLU A 4 -1.42 -7.05 -4.63
N PHE A 5 -2.27 -8.06 -4.54
CA PHE A 5 -3.37 -8.08 -3.59
C PHE A 5 -3.09 -9.15 -2.53
N LYS A 6 -3.16 -8.77 -1.26
CA LYS A 6 -3.11 -9.73 -0.17
C LYS A 6 -4.43 -10.49 -0.14
N ILE A 7 -4.39 -11.80 -0.33
CA ILE A 7 -5.57 -12.66 -0.17
C ILE A 7 -5.99 -12.62 1.30
N CYS A 8 -7.27 -12.39 1.54
CA CYS A 8 -7.87 -12.39 2.87
C CYS A 8 -9.25 -13.05 2.79
N ALA A 9 -9.58 -13.87 3.78
CA ALA A 9 -10.90 -14.51 3.87
C ALA A 9 -11.98 -13.54 4.38
N ASP A 10 -11.58 -12.53 5.16
CA ASP A 10 -12.52 -11.67 5.90
C ASP A 10 -12.80 -10.33 5.22
N CYS A 11 -11.98 -9.92 4.24
CA CYS A 11 -12.11 -8.65 3.56
C CYS A 11 -11.48 -8.68 2.16
N PRO A 12 -11.65 -7.62 1.34
CA PRO A 12 -11.03 -7.54 0.00
C PRO A 12 -9.50 -7.59 -0.02
N GLY A 13 -8.85 -7.45 1.14
CA GLY A 13 -7.39 -7.49 1.26
C GLY A 13 -6.70 -6.16 0.92
N VAL A 14 -5.42 -6.05 1.30
CA VAL A 14 -4.59 -4.88 1.01
C VAL A 14 -4.12 -4.94 -0.44
N ASN A 15 -4.15 -3.81 -1.14
CA ASN A 15 -3.62 -3.66 -2.49
C ASN A 15 -2.30 -2.88 -2.44
N VAL A 16 -1.24 -3.44 -3.01
CA VAL A 16 0.07 -2.82 -3.13
C VAL A 16 0.36 -2.57 -4.60
N ILE A 17 0.69 -1.33 -4.94
CA ILE A 17 0.91 -0.84 -6.29
C ILE A 17 2.39 -0.51 -6.42
N HIS A 18 3.07 -1.19 -7.33
CA HIS A 18 4.43 -0.89 -7.74
C HIS A 18 4.39 -0.18 -9.09
N SER A 19 4.89 1.05 -9.13
CA SER A 19 5.03 1.81 -10.35
C SER A 19 6.50 2.09 -10.62
N THR A 20 6.90 2.02 -11.88
CA THR A 20 8.25 2.35 -12.33
C THR A 20 8.13 3.05 -13.66
N ASN A 21 8.89 4.11 -13.86
CA ASN A 21 8.92 4.85 -15.13
C ASN A 21 10.14 4.44 -15.96
N ASP A 22 10.18 4.87 -17.22
CA ASP A 22 11.27 4.56 -18.16
C ASP A 22 12.60 5.22 -17.77
N ARG A 23 12.59 6.15 -16.82
CA ARG A 23 13.79 6.80 -16.25
C ARG A 23 14.36 6.03 -15.05
N GLY A 24 13.74 4.90 -14.67
CA GLY A 24 14.15 4.07 -13.54
C GLY A 24 13.67 4.53 -12.18
N ASP A 25 12.88 5.61 -12.08
CA ASP A 25 12.25 5.98 -10.83
C ASP A 25 11.13 4.99 -10.50
N SER A 26 11.00 4.63 -9.22
CA SER A 26 9.93 3.77 -8.73
C SER A 26 9.11 4.42 -7.62
N LEU A 27 7.85 4.05 -7.52
CA LEU A 27 6.91 4.49 -6.49
C LEU A 27 6.16 3.27 -5.94
N ILE A 28 5.80 3.33 -4.65
CA ILE A 28 4.97 2.32 -4.00
C ILE A 28 3.70 2.98 -3.46
N GLY A 29 2.54 2.41 -3.78
CA GLY A 29 1.27 2.78 -3.19
C GLY A 29 0.70 1.60 -2.40
N VAL A 30 0.30 1.84 -1.15
CA VAL A 30 -0.44 0.87 -0.34
C VAL A 30 -1.86 1.37 -0.17
N GLN A 31 -2.85 0.52 -0.43
CA GLN A 31 -4.26 0.86 -0.31
C GLN A 31 -4.95 -0.13 0.62
N ILE A 32 -5.44 0.38 1.74
CA ILE A 32 -6.29 -0.34 2.68
C ILE A 32 -7.76 -0.10 2.27
N PRO A 33 -8.54 -1.15 1.95
CA PRO A 33 -9.93 -0.99 1.52
C PRO A 33 -10.83 -0.49 2.65
N ARG A 34 -11.99 0.08 2.30
CA ARG A 34 -12.95 0.63 3.28
C ARG A 34 -13.41 -0.40 4.32
N GLN A 35 -13.52 -1.67 3.92
CA GLN A 35 -13.98 -2.79 4.75
C GLN A 35 -12.81 -3.65 5.26
N ALA A 36 -11.60 -3.09 5.37
CA ALA A 36 -10.45 -3.87 5.81
C ALA A 36 -10.64 -4.41 7.23
N CYS A 37 -10.38 -5.71 7.43
CA CYS A 37 -10.28 -6.29 8.76
C CYS A 37 -9.06 -5.72 9.50
N PRO A 38 -9.01 -5.78 10.85
CA PRO A 38 -7.90 -5.23 11.62
C PRO A 38 -6.52 -5.75 11.18
N THR A 39 -6.43 -7.03 10.80
CA THR A 39 -5.20 -7.64 10.29
C THR A 39 -4.75 -7.01 8.97
N CYS A 40 -5.67 -6.69 8.05
CA CYS A 40 -5.33 -6.02 6.80
C CYS A 40 -5.04 -4.53 7.00
N GLN A 41 -5.67 -3.87 7.97
CA GLN A 41 -5.31 -2.51 8.34
C GLN A 41 -3.85 -2.46 8.83
N LEU A 42 -3.51 -3.28 9.84
CA LEU A 42 -2.15 -3.37 10.39
C LEU A 42 -1.11 -3.70 9.31
N GLU A 43 -1.42 -4.66 8.43
CA GLU A 43 -0.54 -5.01 7.32
C GLU A 43 -0.30 -3.83 6.37
N GLY A 44 -1.34 -3.06 6.04
CA GLY A 44 -1.18 -1.90 5.17
C GLY A 44 -0.22 -0.85 5.74
N TYR A 45 -0.32 -0.58 7.05
CA TYR A 45 0.65 0.28 7.73
C TYR A 45 2.06 -0.33 7.73
N ARG A 46 2.19 -1.64 8.02
CA ARG A 46 3.48 -2.34 7.98
C ARG A 46 4.15 -2.25 6.60
N LEU A 47 3.40 -2.50 5.53
CA LEU A 47 3.90 -2.42 4.16
C LEU A 47 4.35 -1.01 3.79
N PHE A 48 3.64 0.01 4.28
CA PHE A 48 4.01 1.41 4.07
C PHE A 48 5.31 1.78 4.81
N GLU A 49 5.51 1.27 6.02
CA GLU A 49 6.77 1.44 6.76
C GLU A 49 7.93 0.67 6.12
N GLU A 50 7.67 -0.53 5.61
CA GLU A 50 8.67 -1.31 4.87
C GLU A 50 9.07 -0.63 3.56
N ALA A 51 8.11 -0.01 2.87
CA ALA A 51 8.38 0.80 1.68
C ALA A 51 9.33 1.98 1.98
N ALA A 52 9.34 2.53 3.20
CA ALA A 52 10.28 3.58 3.60
C ALA A 52 11.74 3.10 3.64
N LYS A 53 11.97 1.79 3.78
CA LYS A 53 13.31 1.17 3.72
C LYS A 53 13.75 0.88 2.28
N MET A 54 12.85 0.97 1.31
CA MET A 54 13.13 0.74 -0.10
C MET A 54 13.65 2.02 -0.77
N LYS A 55 14.55 1.87 -1.76
CA LYS A 55 15.04 3.00 -2.57
C LYS A 55 14.03 3.40 -3.64
N VAL A 56 12.84 3.81 -3.21
CA VAL A 56 11.77 4.32 -4.08
C VAL A 56 11.72 5.84 -4.00
N LYS A 57 11.29 6.49 -5.07
CA LYS A 57 11.18 7.95 -5.17
C LYS A 57 10.03 8.52 -4.33
N GLY A 58 9.10 7.67 -3.93
CA GLY A 58 7.95 8.06 -3.16
C GLY A 58 7.10 6.86 -2.76
N ARG A 59 6.50 6.98 -1.59
CA ARG A 59 5.57 6.00 -1.03
C ARG A 59 4.28 6.69 -0.62
N PHE A 60 3.18 5.98 -0.79
CA PHE A 60 1.85 6.47 -0.47
C PHE A 60 1.07 5.41 0.28
N LEU A 61 0.28 5.82 1.27
CA LEU A 61 -0.70 4.99 1.94
C LEU A 61 -2.05 5.67 1.86
N GLN A 62 -3.04 4.97 1.33
CA GLN A 62 -4.44 5.37 1.37
C GLN A 62 -5.22 4.40 2.24
N ASP A 63 -5.60 4.86 3.43
CA ASP A 63 -6.47 4.12 4.32
C ASP A 63 -7.93 4.57 4.15
N LYS A 64 -8.68 3.79 3.37
CA LYS A 64 -10.10 4.09 3.12
C LYS A 64 -11.01 3.67 4.29
N SER A 65 -10.50 2.88 5.24
CA SER A 65 -11.26 2.45 6.41
C SER A 65 -11.32 3.56 7.47
N SER A 66 -10.21 4.27 7.67
CA SER A 66 -10.11 5.43 8.58
C SER A 66 -10.17 6.78 7.86
N ASN A 67 -10.26 6.78 6.52
CA ASN A 67 -10.23 7.98 5.68
C ASN A 67 -8.94 8.80 5.85
N GLN A 68 -7.80 8.11 5.97
CA GLN A 68 -6.47 8.71 6.13
C GLN A 68 -5.63 8.55 4.86
N TYR A 69 -4.69 9.48 4.67
CA TYR A 69 -3.74 9.46 3.58
C TYR A 69 -2.36 9.91 4.06
N PHE A 70 -1.32 9.18 3.65
CA PHE A 70 0.06 9.48 3.98
C PHE A 70 0.92 9.46 2.72
N ALA A 71 1.89 10.37 2.64
CA ALA A 71 2.86 10.47 1.57
C ALA A 71 4.24 10.76 2.17
N GLY A 72 5.29 10.16 1.60
CA GLY A 72 6.68 10.51 1.91
C GLY A 72 7.65 9.52 1.34
#